data_AF-A0A7S2V4V5-F1
#
_entry.id   AF-A0A7S2V4V5-F1
#
_cell.length_a   1.000
_cell.length_b   1.000
_cell.length_c   1.000
_cell.angle_alpha   90.00
_cell.angle_beta   90.00
_cell.angle_gamma   90.00
#
_symmetry.space_group_name_H-M   'P 1'
#
loop_
_entity.id
_entity.type
_entity.pdbx_description
1 polymer ?
#
loop_
_entity_poly.entity_id
_entity_poly.type
_entity_poly.pdbx_seq_one_letter_code
_entity_poly.pdbx_strand_id
1 'polypeptide(L)'
;RLLTELHELPRACALRKVSRFVKRVRHLRAHVCLLSFLRAQMPQTVVGRKQAQAYLIEHMAAVYSRVQRLYHISREDLPHMETFCQRLALFHIHDFPVLSKGELRRLDDISERDLPRLLLKVAALRPVQLTKVPVWSLQKQPQDHHHHHHQEEE
;
A
#
# COMPACT_ATOMS: atom_id res chain seq x y z
N ARG A 1 12.70 34.68 -7.94
CA ARG A 1 11.89 33.67 -7.20
C ARG A 1 10.89 32.96 -8.13
N LEU A 2 10.07 33.67 -8.93
CA LEU A 2 9.13 33.02 -9.86
C LEU A 2 9.81 32.31 -11.06
N LEU A 3 10.82 32.92 -11.69
CA LEU A 3 11.55 32.30 -12.81
C LEU A 3 12.25 31.00 -12.41
N THR A 4 12.82 30.97 -11.20
CA THR A 4 13.43 29.75 -10.64
C THR A 4 12.39 28.64 -10.41
N GLU A 5 11.18 28.97 -9.94
CA GLU A 5 10.10 27.99 -9.81
C GLU A 5 9.61 27.48 -11.17
N LEU A 6 9.55 28.37 -12.17
CA LEU A 6 9.20 28.00 -13.55
C LEU A 6 10.21 27.02 -14.17
N HIS A 7 11.50 27.19 -13.89
CA HIS A 7 12.53 26.24 -14.34
C HIS A 7 12.49 24.89 -13.60
N GLU A 8 12.09 24.86 -12.32
CA GLU A 8 11.97 23.61 -11.55
C GLU A 8 10.66 22.84 -11.82
N LEU A 9 9.64 23.49 -12.38
CA LEU A 9 8.31 22.91 -12.64
C LEU A 9 8.34 21.59 -13.44
N PRO A 10 9.05 21.46 -14.57
CA PRO A 10 9.12 20.22 -15.32
C PRO A 10 9.67 19.05 -14.48
N ARG A 11 10.68 19.32 -13.66
CA ARG A 11 11.31 18.33 -12.77
C ARG A 11 10.38 17.92 -11.64
N ALA A 12 9.75 18.89 -10.97
CA ALA A 12 8.78 18.63 -9.92
C ALA A 12 7.59 17.82 -10.46
N CYS A 13 7.12 18.12 -11.67
CA CYS A 13 6.07 17.36 -12.34
C CYS A 13 6.51 15.93 -12.67
N ALA A 14 7.74 15.72 -13.16
CA ALA A 14 8.29 14.39 -13.42
C ALA A 14 8.38 13.56 -12.14
N LEU A 15 8.94 14.13 -11.06
CA LEU A 15 9.03 13.46 -9.75
C LEU A 15 7.65 13.11 -9.21
N ARG A 16 6.69 14.05 -9.23
CA ARG A 16 5.30 13.80 -8.81
C ARG A 16 4.63 12.70 -9.64
N LYS A 17 4.90 12.63 -10.95
CA LYS A 17 4.36 11.58 -11.83
C LYS A 17 4.91 10.21 -11.44
N VAL A 18 6.21 10.10 -11.21
CA VAL A 18 6.83 8.85 -10.74
C VAL A 18 6.33 8.47 -9.36
N SER A 19 6.25 9.40 -8.41
CA SER A 19 5.72 9.11 -7.07
C SER A 19 4.27 8.64 -7.10
N ARG A 20 3.41 9.22 -7.96
CA ARG A 20 2.03 8.73 -8.18
C ARG A 20 2.04 7.31 -8.76
N PHE A 21 2.94 7.02 -9.68
CA PHE A 21 3.10 5.68 -10.24
C PHE A 21 3.53 4.66 -9.17
N VAL A 22 4.52 5.00 -8.34
CA VAL A 22 4.96 4.15 -7.21
C VAL A 22 3.81 3.84 -6.27
N LYS A 23 3.03 4.85 -5.86
CA LYS A 23 1.84 4.66 -5.02
C LYS A 23 0.82 3.73 -5.67
N ARG A 24 0.58 3.88 -6.98
CA ARG A 24 -0.35 2.99 -7.72
C ARG A 24 0.12 1.55 -7.76
N VAL A 25 1.41 1.31 -7.96
CA VAL A 25 1.94 -0.07 -7.99
C VAL A 25 1.87 -0.72 -6.61
N ARG A 26 2.15 0.02 -5.53
CA ARG A 26 1.96 -0.48 -4.16
C ARG A 26 0.51 -0.86 -3.89
N HIS A 27 -0.43 -0.02 -4.30
CA HIS A 27 -1.86 -0.29 -4.15
C HIS A 27 -2.30 -1.50 -4.99
N LEU A 28 -1.79 -1.63 -6.22
CA LEU A 28 -2.02 -2.81 -7.07
C LEU A 28 -1.50 -4.08 -6.41
N ARG A 29 -0.27 -4.06 -5.89
CA ARG A 29 0.34 -5.18 -5.17
C ARG A 29 -0.53 -5.60 -3.98
N ALA A 30 -0.95 -4.64 -3.17
CA ALA A 30 -1.82 -4.93 -2.03
C ALA A 30 -3.15 -5.58 -2.45
N HIS A 31 -3.81 -5.04 -3.48
CA HIS A 31 -5.02 -5.61 -4.07
C HIS A 31 -4.81 -7.04 -4.57
N VAL A 32 -3.73 -7.27 -5.31
CA VAL A 32 -3.36 -8.57 -5.85
C VAL A 32 -3.14 -9.60 -4.74
N CYS A 33 -2.39 -9.25 -3.69
CA CYS A 33 -2.15 -10.13 -2.55
C CYS A 33 -3.45 -10.46 -1.80
N LEU A 34 -4.32 -9.47 -1.61
CA LEU A 34 -5.62 -9.66 -0.96
C LEU A 34 -6.53 -10.60 -1.78
N LEU A 35 -6.65 -10.36 -3.09
CA LEU A 35 -7.45 -11.22 -3.98
C LEU A 35 -6.89 -12.64 -4.06
N SER A 36 -5.57 -12.78 -4.13
CA SER A 36 -4.90 -14.09 -4.13
C SER A 36 -5.18 -14.86 -2.83
N PHE A 37 -5.14 -14.17 -1.69
CA PHE A 37 -5.47 -14.76 -0.40
C PHE A 37 -6.93 -15.22 -0.34
N LEU A 38 -7.87 -14.36 -0.76
CA LEU A 38 -9.28 -14.71 -0.82
C LEU A 38 -9.53 -15.91 -1.74
N ARG A 39 -8.91 -15.92 -2.92
CA ARG A 39 -9.02 -17.02 -3.89
C ARG A 39 -8.52 -18.35 -3.33
N ALA A 40 -7.49 -18.32 -2.47
CA ALA A 40 -6.95 -19.49 -1.81
C ALA A 40 -7.83 -20.01 -0.66
N GLN A 41 -8.66 -19.17 -0.06
CA GLN A 41 -9.64 -19.58 0.97
C GLN A 41 -10.93 -20.14 0.39
N MET A 42 -11.16 -20.01 -0.92
CA MET A 42 -12.34 -20.56 -1.57
C MET A 42 -12.23 -22.09 -1.76
N PRO A 43 -13.32 -22.85 -1.55
CA PRO A 43 -13.32 -24.27 -1.84
C PRO A 43 -13.14 -24.53 -3.34
N GLN A 44 -12.38 -25.58 -3.68
CA GLN A 44 -12.17 -25.99 -5.07
C GLN A 44 -13.44 -26.59 -5.67
N THR A 45 -14.24 -27.27 -4.85
CA THR A 45 -15.55 -27.82 -5.22
C THR A 45 -16.59 -26.71 -5.39
N VAL A 46 -17.66 -26.99 -6.15
CA VAL A 46 -18.74 -26.03 -6.43
C VAL A 46 -19.64 -25.83 -5.21
N VAL A 47 -19.78 -26.87 -4.38
CA VAL A 47 -20.59 -26.85 -3.16
C VAL A 47 -19.93 -25.95 -2.12
N GLY A 48 -20.70 -25.06 -1.50
CA GLY A 48 -20.24 -24.20 -0.40
C GLY A 48 -19.52 -22.91 -0.81
N ARG A 49 -19.28 -22.64 -2.10
CA ARG A 49 -18.62 -21.40 -2.57
C ARG A 49 -19.33 -20.13 -2.09
N LYS A 50 -20.66 -20.07 -2.20
CA LYS A 50 -21.45 -18.91 -1.77
C LYS A 50 -21.34 -18.67 -0.26
N GLN A 51 -21.39 -19.74 0.53
CA GLN A 51 -21.28 -19.66 1.99
C GLN A 51 -19.87 -19.24 2.43
N ALA A 52 -18.83 -19.80 1.80
CA ALA A 52 -17.44 -19.39 2.04
C ALA A 52 -17.22 -17.91 1.71
N GLN A 53 -17.78 -17.42 0.59
CA GLN A 53 -17.69 -16.01 0.23
C GLN A 53 -18.40 -15.11 1.25
N ALA A 54 -19.61 -15.45 1.68
CA ALA A 54 -20.33 -14.70 2.71
C ALA A 54 -19.53 -14.65 4.02
N TYR A 55 -18.97 -15.78 4.44
CA TYR A 55 -18.12 -15.87 5.62
C TYR A 55 -16.87 -14.98 5.52
N LEU A 56 -16.19 -14.98 4.36
CA LEU A 56 -15.01 -14.13 4.14
C LEU A 56 -15.37 -12.63 4.18
N ILE A 57 -16.54 -12.24 3.65
CA ILE A 57 -17.02 -10.86 3.67
C ILE A 57 -17.34 -10.41 5.10
N GLU A 58 -18.00 -11.26 5.89
CA GLU A 58 -18.29 -10.99 7.30
C GLU A 58 -17.01 -10.86 8.15
N HIS A 59 -16.00 -11.70 7.88
CA HIS A 59 -14.75 -11.74 8.63
C HIS A 59 -13.62 -10.95 7.96
N MET A 60 -13.94 -9.95 7.13
CA MET A 60 -12.95 -9.25 6.30
C MET A 60 -11.86 -8.54 7.13
N ALA A 61 -12.17 -8.07 8.34
CA ALA A 61 -11.18 -7.46 9.23
C ALA A 61 -10.05 -8.44 9.62
N ALA A 62 -10.39 -9.71 9.86
CA ALA A 62 -9.42 -10.76 10.15
C ALA A 62 -8.59 -11.10 8.90
N VAL A 63 -9.24 -11.13 7.72
CA VAL A 63 -8.57 -11.32 6.43
C VAL A 63 -7.52 -10.24 6.18
N TYR A 64 -7.88 -8.97 6.34
CA TYR A 64 -6.96 -7.83 6.19
C TYR A 64 -5.76 -7.97 7.13
N SER A 65 -6.02 -8.22 8.41
CA SER A 65 -4.97 -8.42 9.42
C SER A 65 -4.04 -9.59 9.11
N ARG A 66 -4.55 -10.65 8.46
CA ARG A 66 -3.74 -11.78 8.02
C ARG A 66 -2.90 -11.44 6.79
N VAL A 67 -3.49 -10.77 5.81
CA VAL A 67 -2.81 -10.31 4.58
C VAL A 67 -1.67 -9.35 4.91
N GLN A 68 -1.89 -8.38 5.81
CA GLN A 68 -0.86 -7.46 6.25
C GLN A 68 0.35 -8.17 6.84
N ARG A 69 0.12 -9.19 7.70
CA ARG A 69 1.18 -9.98 8.32
C ARG A 69 1.90 -10.90 7.33
N LEU A 70 1.15 -11.53 6.43
CA LEU A 70 1.69 -12.53 5.49
C LEU A 70 2.53 -11.90 4.38
N TYR A 71 2.12 -10.73 3.88
CA TYR A 71 2.75 -10.08 2.73
C TYR A 71 3.48 -8.77 3.07
N HIS A 72 3.57 -8.43 4.36
CA HIS A 72 4.20 -7.20 4.87
C HIS A 72 3.65 -5.93 4.20
N ILE A 73 2.32 -5.83 4.13
CA ILE A 73 1.62 -4.72 3.47
C ILE A 73 1.19 -3.68 4.52
N SER A 74 1.44 -2.40 4.23
CA SER A 74 0.94 -1.30 5.05
C SER A 74 -0.58 -1.17 4.94
N ARG A 75 -1.25 -0.79 6.03
CA ARG A 75 -2.71 -0.55 6.05
C ARG A 75 -3.14 0.46 4.97
N GLU A 76 -2.32 1.46 4.72
CA GLU A 76 -2.59 2.55 3.77
C GLU A 76 -2.62 2.08 2.31
N ASP A 77 -1.92 0.98 2.00
CA ASP A 77 -1.88 0.43 0.65
C ASP A 77 -3.12 -0.43 0.35
N LEU A 78 -3.89 -0.83 1.37
CA LEU A 78 -5.09 -1.65 1.20
C LEU A 78 -6.32 -0.82 0.80
N PRO A 79 -7.25 -1.39 0.02
CA PRO A 79 -8.50 -0.73 -0.30
C PRO A 79 -9.36 -0.52 0.96
N HIS A 80 -10.17 0.55 0.95
CA HIS A 80 -11.13 0.80 2.01
C HIS A 80 -12.06 -0.39 2.18
N MET A 81 -12.09 -0.96 3.39
CA MET A 81 -12.66 -2.29 3.65
C MET A 81 -14.13 -2.38 3.29
N GLU A 82 -14.94 -1.41 3.71
CA GLU A 82 -16.38 -1.41 3.45
C GLU A 82 -16.69 -1.35 1.95
N THR A 83 -16.02 -0.45 1.24
CA THR A 83 -16.15 -0.29 -0.22
C THR A 83 -15.67 -1.54 -0.96
N PHE A 84 -14.62 -2.18 -0.44
CA PHE A 84 -14.11 -3.43 -0.98
C PHE A 84 -15.12 -4.57 -0.78
N CYS A 85 -15.70 -4.73 0.41
CA CYS A 85 -16.73 -5.73 0.70
C CYS A 85 -17.97 -5.56 -0.19
N GLN A 86 -18.47 -4.32 -0.32
CA GLN A 86 -19.61 -4.00 -1.19
C GLN A 86 -19.34 -4.42 -2.63
N ARG A 87 -18.14 -4.12 -3.16
CA ARG A 87 -17.76 -4.52 -4.51
C ARG A 87 -17.57 -6.04 -4.62
N LEU A 88 -16.92 -6.66 -3.65
CA LEU A 88 -16.63 -8.09 -3.64
C LEU A 88 -17.92 -8.93 -3.63
N ALA A 89 -18.98 -8.46 -2.99
CA ALA A 89 -20.30 -9.10 -3.00
C ALA A 89 -20.92 -9.22 -4.40
N LEU A 90 -20.54 -8.34 -5.34
CA LEU A 90 -21.04 -8.34 -6.72
C LEU A 90 -20.29 -9.30 -7.64
N PHE A 91 -19.16 -9.86 -7.18
CA PHE A 91 -18.33 -10.77 -7.97
C PHE A 91 -18.29 -12.16 -7.36
N HIS A 92 -17.88 -13.13 -8.17
CA HIS A 92 -17.61 -14.48 -7.73
C HIS A 92 -16.11 -14.65 -7.49
N ILE A 93 -15.71 -14.83 -6.22
CA ILE A 93 -14.27 -14.91 -5.86
C ILE A 93 -13.55 -16.05 -6.59
N HIS A 94 -14.26 -17.13 -6.92
CA HIS A 94 -13.68 -18.28 -7.60
C HIS A 94 -13.29 -18.02 -9.07
N ASP A 95 -13.89 -17.01 -9.71
CA ASP A 95 -13.61 -16.61 -11.09
C ASP A 95 -12.33 -15.77 -11.20
N PHE A 96 -11.82 -15.28 -10.07
CA PHE A 96 -10.56 -14.55 -10.08
C PHE A 96 -9.40 -15.45 -10.50
N PRO A 97 -8.46 -14.92 -11.31
CA PRO A 97 -7.29 -15.66 -11.75
C PRO A 97 -6.43 -16.03 -10.55
N VAL A 98 -5.95 -17.28 -10.56
CA VAL A 98 -4.95 -17.73 -9.60
C VAL A 98 -3.59 -17.24 -10.10
N LEU A 99 -2.96 -16.36 -9.33
CA LEU A 99 -1.62 -15.88 -9.66
C LEU A 99 -0.58 -16.93 -9.30
N SER A 100 0.31 -17.19 -10.24
CA SER A 100 1.47 -18.06 -10.02
C SER A 100 2.46 -17.39 -9.07
N LYS A 101 3.25 -18.21 -8.35
CA LYS A 101 4.34 -17.71 -7.50
C LYS A 101 5.33 -16.82 -8.28
N GLY A 102 5.53 -17.10 -9.57
CA GLY A 102 6.40 -16.31 -10.44
C GLY A 102 5.84 -14.91 -10.75
N GLU A 103 4.52 -14.78 -10.91
CA GLU A 103 3.88 -13.48 -11.13
C GLU A 103 3.90 -12.60 -9.89
N LEU A 104 3.61 -13.17 -8.72
CA LEU A 104 3.76 -12.47 -7.45
C LEU A 104 5.20 -12.02 -7.23
N ARG A 105 6.18 -12.89 -7.48
CA ARG A 105 7.61 -12.54 -7.37
C ARG A 105 8.01 -11.42 -8.31
N ARG A 106 7.53 -11.42 -9.56
CA ARG A 106 7.78 -10.31 -10.50
C ARG A 106 7.19 -8.99 -9.99
N LEU A 107 6.03 -9.04 -9.34
CA LEU A 107 5.41 -7.85 -8.76
C LEU A 107 6.20 -7.33 -7.54
N ASP A 108 6.72 -8.24 -6.72
CA ASP A 108 7.62 -7.90 -5.60
C ASP A 108 8.94 -7.29 -6.12
N ASP A 109 9.55 -7.89 -7.14
CA ASP A 109 10.76 -7.39 -7.82
C ASP A 109 10.57 -5.94 -8.33
N ILE A 110 9.42 -5.65 -8.94
CA ILE A 110 9.09 -4.30 -9.41
C ILE A 110 9.03 -3.34 -8.21
N SER A 111 8.36 -3.76 -7.13
CA SER A 111 8.14 -2.91 -5.96
C SER A 111 9.42 -2.62 -5.18
N GLU A 112 10.30 -3.62 -5.04
CA GLU A 112 11.48 -3.57 -4.18
C GLU A 112 12.73 -3.08 -4.90
N ARG A 113 12.84 -3.32 -6.22
CA ARG A 113 14.04 -3.00 -6.99
C ARG A 113 13.79 -1.93 -8.05
N ASP A 114 12.80 -2.13 -8.90
CA ASP A 114 12.67 -1.32 -10.13
C ASP A 114 12.08 0.06 -9.84
N LEU A 115 11.09 0.15 -8.94
CA LEU A 115 10.50 1.43 -8.52
C LEU A 115 11.50 2.35 -7.78
N PRO A 116 12.25 1.89 -6.76
CA PRO A 116 13.28 2.73 -6.13
C PRO A 116 14.35 3.20 -7.11
N ARG A 117 14.80 2.32 -8.02
CA ARG A 117 15.76 2.67 -9.07
C ARG A 117 15.23 3.75 -10.02
N LEU A 118 13.96 3.66 -10.42
CA LEU A 118 13.31 4.68 -11.24
C LEU A 118 13.24 6.02 -10.52
N LEU A 119 12.86 6.02 -9.24
CA LEU A 119 12.76 7.23 -8.42
C LEU A 119 14.13 7.91 -8.28
N LEU A 120 15.19 7.14 -8.03
CA LEU A 120 16.57 7.64 -7.94
C LEU A 120 17.03 8.27 -9.26
N LYS A 121 16.77 7.63 -10.40
CA LYS A 121 17.11 8.18 -11.72
C LYS A 121 16.45 9.53 -11.98
N VAL A 122 15.17 9.69 -11.60
CA VAL A 122 14.45 10.96 -11.75
C VAL A 122 14.93 12.02 -10.75
N ALA A 123 15.29 11.61 -9.53
CA ALA A 123 15.82 12.54 -8.51
C ALA A 123 17.23 13.06 -8.84
N ALA A 124 18.07 12.25 -9.49
CA ALA A 124 19.49 12.52 -9.76
C ALA A 124 19.79 13.65 -10.76
N LEU A 125 18.80 14.18 -11.48
CA LEU A 125 18.94 15.27 -12.45
C LEU A 125 19.22 16.66 -11.78
N ARG A 126 20.38 16.92 -11.12
CA ARG A 126 20.66 18.06 -10.16
C ARG A 126 20.99 19.47 -10.75
N PRO A 127 21.00 20.61 -9.94
CA PRO A 127 20.89 20.79 -8.45
C PRO A 127 19.92 21.91 -7.88
N VAL A 128 19.12 21.68 -6.79
CA VAL A 128 19.27 22.03 -5.31
C VAL A 128 18.44 23.28 -4.89
N GLN A 129 17.45 23.25 -3.98
CA GLN A 129 17.53 23.11 -2.51
C GLN A 129 16.31 22.30 -1.97
N LEU A 130 16.50 21.05 -1.56
CA LEU A 130 15.59 20.43 -0.59
C LEU A 130 16.17 20.73 0.78
N THR A 131 15.48 21.60 1.51
CA THR A 131 15.76 21.82 2.93
C THR A 131 15.83 20.48 3.63
N LYS A 132 16.89 20.33 4.43
CA LYS A 132 17.29 19.22 5.27
C LYS A 132 16.13 18.41 5.86
N VAL A 133 15.62 17.40 5.15
CA VAL A 133 14.84 16.34 5.80
C VAL A 133 15.38 14.98 5.35
N PRO A 134 16.06 14.23 6.23
CA PRO A 134 16.56 12.93 5.88
C PRO A 134 15.42 11.92 5.80
N VAL A 135 15.54 10.94 4.88
CA VAL A 135 14.50 9.98 4.47
C VAL A 135 13.90 9.13 5.60
N TRP A 136 14.53 9.05 6.78
CA TRP A 136 14.00 8.31 7.94
C TRP A 136 13.07 9.14 8.85
N SER A 137 12.94 10.44 8.66
CA SER A 137 12.12 11.33 9.52
C SER A 137 10.61 11.20 9.31
N LEU A 138 10.15 10.32 8.41
CA LEU A 138 8.72 9.97 8.25
C LEU A 138 8.33 8.72 9.05
N GLN A 139 9.23 8.18 9.88
CA GLN A 139 8.97 6.96 10.62
C GLN A 139 9.43 7.07 12.08
N LYS A 140 8.74 7.91 12.86
CA LYS A 140 8.31 7.66 14.25
C LYS A 140 7.19 8.65 14.63
N GLN A 141 5.99 8.15 14.90
CA GLN A 141 5.13 8.76 15.92
C GLN A 141 5.31 7.94 17.20
N PRO A 142 5.93 8.49 18.26
CA PRO A 142 5.70 8.02 19.61
C PRO A 142 4.37 8.57 20.12
N GLN A 143 3.64 7.74 20.85
CA GLN A 143 2.42 8.11 21.53
C GLN A 143 2.72 9.14 22.62
N ASP A 144 1.95 10.23 22.66
CA ASP A 144 1.94 11.14 23.80
C ASP A 144 1.28 10.46 25.00
N HIS A 145 2.11 9.92 25.90
CA HIS A 145 1.81 9.91 27.32
C HIS A 145 2.29 11.24 27.90
N HIS A 146 1.38 12.17 28.19
CA HIS A 146 1.67 13.28 29.09
C HIS A 146 1.27 12.88 30.50
N HIS A 147 2.26 12.44 31.29
CA HIS A 147 2.36 12.83 32.68
C HIS A 147 2.75 14.31 32.71
N HIS A 148 1.96 15.15 33.40
CA HIS A 148 2.44 16.43 33.89
C HIS A 148 2.59 16.31 35.41
N HIS A 149 3.81 16.57 35.85
CA HIS A 149 4.22 16.68 37.24
C HIS A 149 4.33 18.18 37.53
N HIS A 150 3.74 18.67 38.62
CA HIS A 150 4.30 19.79 39.37
C HIS A 150 3.79 19.74 40.82
N GLN A 151 4.75 19.58 41.73
CA GLN A 151 4.67 19.84 43.16
C GLN A 151 4.74 21.35 43.45
N GLU A 152 4.57 21.66 44.75
CA GLU A 152 4.82 22.91 45.50
C GLU A 152 3.56 23.75 45.76
N GLU A 153 2.99 23.64 46.96
CA GLU A 153 3.31 24.39 48.21
C GLU A 153 2.56 25.74 48.28
N GLU A 154 1.32 25.69 48.79
CA GLU A 154 0.78 26.44 49.95
C GLU A 154 -0.69 26.03 50.20
#